data_AF-A0A0Q7DY26-F1
#
_entry.id   AF-A0A0Q7DY26-F1
#
_cell.length_a   1.000
_cell.length_b   1.000
_cell.length_c   1.000
_cell.angle_alpha   90.00
_cell.angle_beta   90.00
_cell.angle_gamma   90.00
#
_symmetry.space_group_name_H-M   'P 1'
#
loop_
_entity.id
_entity.type
_entity.pdbx_description
1 polymer ?
#
loop_
_entity_poly.entity_id
_entity_poly.type
_entity_poly.pdbx_seq_one_letter_code
_entity_poly.pdbx_strand_id
1 'polypeptide(L)' 'MAAATPVNLHDILQAFEAWEAVAAEYKHLLQTTAALGADMNWTIMSELIDRMTDAREHWLDMSQRYCDEMAQRRTSDVK' A
#
# COMPACT_ATOMS: atom_id res chain seq x y z
N MET A 1 -18.84 14.64 -15.80
CA MET A 1 -17.83 14.39 -14.76
C MET A 1 -18.11 13.00 -14.20
N ALA A 2 -17.19 12.05 -14.36
CA ALA A 2 -17.36 10.74 -13.74
C ALA A 2 -17.36 10.94 -12.22
N ALA A 3 -18.42 10.51 -11.53
CA ALA A 3 -18.44 10.51 -10.08
C ALA A 3 -17.27 9.63 -9.62
N ALA A 4 -16.35 10.19 -8.84
CA ALA A 4 -15.28 9.41 -8.22
C ALA A 4 -15.95 8.31 -7.40
N THR A 5 -15.57 7.05 -7.64
CA THR A 5 -16.05 5.93 -6.83
C THR A 5 -15.70 6.23 -5.38
N PRO A 6 -16.69 6.27 -4.46
CA PRO A 6 -16.43 6.60 -3.07
C PRO A 6 -15.45 5.58 -2.48
N VAL A 7 -14.35 6.07 -1.92
CA VAL A 7 -13.35 5.20 -1.29
C VAL A 7 -13.97 4.66 -0.01
N ASN A 8 -13.99 3.35 0.16
CA ASN A 8 -14.51 2.74 1.38
C ASN A 8 -13.38 2.10 2.20
N LEU A 9 -13.65 1.86 3.49
CA LEU A 9 -12.69 1.26 4.42
C LEU A 9 -12.23 -0.14 3.99
N HIS A 10 -13.07 -0.91 3.28
CA HIS A 10 -12.71 -2.23 2.79
C HIS A 10 -11.61 -2.15 1.71
N ASP A 11 -11.73 -1.21 0.78
CA ASP A 11 -10.72 -1.00 -0.27
C ASP A 11 -9.37 -0.54 0.33
N ILE A 12 -9.41 0.28 1.38
CA ILE A 12 -8.20 0.69 2.12
C ILE A 12 -7.55 -0.52 2.81
N LEU A 13 -8.34 -1.39 3.42
CA LEU A 13 -7.83 -2.61 4.05
C LEU A 13 -7.20 -3.55 3.02
N GLN A 14 -7.83 -3.73 1.85
CA GLN A 14 -7.26 -4.52 0.77
C GLN A 14 -5.92 -3.94 0.27
N ALA A 15 -5.82 -2.62 0.13
CA ALA A 15 -4.57 -1.96 -0.26
C ALA A 15 -3.46 -2.15 0.80
N PHE A 16 -3.83 -2.11 2.09
CA PHE A 16 -2.92 -2.41 3.19
C PHE A 16 -2.44 -3.87 3.16
N GLU A 17 -3.35 -4.82 2.99
CA GLU A 17 -3.02 -6.26 2.89
C GLU A 17 -2.08 -6.54 1.71
N ALA A 18 -2.29 -5.87 0.57
CA ALA A 18 -1.41 -5.97 -0.58
C ALA A 18 0.01 -5.46 -0.28
N TRP A 19 0.14 -4.32 0.41
CA TRP A 19 1.43 -3.81 0.86
C TRP A 19 2.11 -4.77 1.85
N GLU A 20 1.36 -5.31 2.81
CA GLU A 20 1.87 -6.27 3.81
C GLU A 20 2.39 -7.56 3.14
N ALA A 21 1.68 -8.06 2.13
CA ALA A 21 2.11 -9.23 1.36
C ALA A 21 3.47 -9.01 0.67
N VAL A 22 3.67 -7.85 0.02
CA VAL A 22 4.95 -7.52 -0.62
C VAL A 22 6.07 -7.33 0.42
N ALA A 23 5.75 -6.72 1.58
CA ALA A 23 6.69 -6.61 2.69
C ALA A 23 7.13 -7.98 3.24
N ALA A 24 6.22 -8.94 3.29
CA ALA A 24 6.51 -10.31 3.68
C ALA A 24 7.42 -11.03 2.66
N GLU A 25 7.15 -10.87 1.36
CA GLU A 25 8.01 -11.39 0.28
C GLU A 25 9.45 -10.84 0.40
N TYR A 26 9.59 -9.52 0.58
CA TYR A 26 10.88 -8.86 0.76
C TYR A 26 11.63 -9.37 1.99
N LYS A 27 10.95 -9.49 3.14
CA LYS A 27 11.53 -10.03 4.37
C LYS A 27 11.98 -11.48 4.18
N HIS A 28 11.19 -12.29 3.50
CA HIS A 28 11.52 -13.68 3.23
C HIS A 28 12.77 -13.82 2.36
N LEU A 29 12.89 -12.98 1.31
CA LEU A 29 14.09 -12.95 0.46
C LEU A 29 15.34 -12.60 1.28
N LEU A 30 15.29 -11.52 2.07
CA LEU A 30 16.40 -11.12 2.95
C LEU A 30 16.83 -12.24 3.90
N GLN A 31 15.86 -12.89 4.56
CA GLN A 31 16.12 -13.99 5.48
C GLN A 31 16.74 -15.20 4.77
N THR A 32 16.27 -15.51 3.56
CA THR A 32 16.75 -16.65 2.76
C THR A 32 18.16 -16.42 2.27
N THR A 33 18.45 -15.23 1.72
CA THR A 33 19.80 -14.87 1.26
C THR A 33 20.79 -14.88 2.42
N ALA A 34 20.41 -14.33 3.59
CA ALA A 34 21.24 -14.35 4.79
C ALA A 34 21.51 -15.77 5.31
N ALA A 35 20.49 -16.64 5.32
CA ALA A 35 20.61 -18.02 5.81
C ALA A 35 21.46 -18.90 4.89
N LEU A 36 21.35 -18.72 3.58
CA LEU A 36 22.09 -19.51 2.58
C LEU A 36 23.51 -18.99 2.34
N GLY A 37 23.85 -17.80 2.85
CA GLY A 37 25.10 -17.11 2.49
C GLY A 37 25.22 -16.88 0.97
N ALA A 38 24.09 -16.83 0.29
CA ALA A 38 24.02 -16.66 -1.16
C ALA A 38 24.23 -15.19 -1.52
N ASP A 39 24.73 -14.94 -2.73
CA ASP A 39 24.75 -13.59 -3.25
C ASP A 39 23.31 -13.07 -3.40
N MET A 40 23.10 -11.83 -2.96
CA MET A 40 21.82 -11.17 -3.06
C MET A 40 21.47 -10.97 -4.54
N ASN A 41 20.29 -11.43 -4.94
CA ASN A 41 19.75 -11.07 -6.24
C ASN A 41 19.22 -9.63 -6.18
N TRP A 42 20.09 -8.68 -6.48
CA TRP A 42 19.80 -7.25 -6.45
C TRP A 42 18.66 -6.84 -7.39
N THR A 43 18.46 -7.56 -8.51
CA THR A 43 17.34 -7.31 -9.43
C THR A 43 16.01 -7.61 -8.75
N ILE A 44 15.86 -8.80 -8.15
CA ILE A 44 14.64 -9.18 -7.43
C ILE A 44 14.41 -8.25 -6.23
N MET A 45 15.47 -7.89 -5.51
CA MET A 45 15.36 -6.93 -4.40
C MET A 45 14.85 -5.56 -4.84
N SER A 46 15.36 -5.03 -5.96
CA SER A 46 14.90 -3.75 -6.50
C SER A 46 13.42 -3.81 -6.88
N GLU A 47 13.00 -4.86 -7.60
CA GLU A 47 11.61 -5.03 -8.01
C GLU A 47 10.65 -5.15 -6.81
N LEU A 48 11.07 -5.81 -5.73
CA LEU A 48 10.28 -5.91 -4.50
C LEU A 48 10.20 -4.57 -3.76
N ILE A 49 11.28 -3.78 -3.74
CA ILE A 49 11.28 -2.44 -3.15
C ILE A 49 10.34 -1.51 -3.93
N ASP A 50 10.38 -1.56 -5.26
CA ASP A 50 9.51 -0.76 -6.13
C ASP A 50 8.04 -1.14 -5.91
N ARG A 51 7.71 -2.45 -5.96
CA ARG A 51 6.35 -2.95 -5.68
C ARG A 51 5.86 -2.56 -4.28
N MET A 52 6.73 -2.60 -3.28
CA MET A 52 6.38 -2.22 -1.91
C MET A 52 6.11 -0.71 -1.80
N THR A 53 6.86 0.10 -2.55
CA THR A 53 6.71 1.55 -2.59
C THR A 53 5.40 1.91 -3.28
N ASP A 54 5.11 1.32 -4.44
CA ASP A 54 3.86 1.51 -5.18
C ASP A 54 2.64 1.11 -4.33
N ALA A 55 2.69 -0.07 -3.68
CA ALA A 55 1.59 -0.53 -2.83
C ALA A 55 1.37 0.40 -1.62
N ARG A 56 2.45 0.92 -1.03
CA ARG A 56 2.37 1.88 0.08
C ARG A 56 1.77 3.20 -0.38
N GLU A 57 2.22 3.74 -1.51
CA GLU A 57 1.70 4.99 -2.07
C GLU A 57 0.22 4.87 -2.41
N HIS A 58 -0.19 3.75 -2.99
CA HIS A 58 -1.59 3.46 -3.26
C HIS A 58 -2.45 3.43 -1.98
N TRP A 59 -1.98 2.74 -0.93
CA TRP A 59 -2.68 2.71 0.36
C TRP A 59 -2.78 4.10 1.00
N LEU A 60 -1.72 4.92 0.93
CA LEU A 60 -1.72 6.28 1.46
C LEU A 60 -2.67 7.21 0.68
N ASP A 61 -2.69 7.13 -0.66
CA ASP A 61 -3.63 7.89 -1.50
C ASP A 61 -5.08 7.56 -1.14
N MET A 62 -5.40 6.28 -1.05
CA MET A 62 -6.74 5.80 -0.66
C MET A 62 -7.13 6.29 0.74
N SER A 63 -6.21 6.20 1.69
CA SER A 63 -6.43 6.67 3.07
C SER A 63 -6.67 8.18 3.14
N GLN A 64 -5.90 8.97 2.37
CA GLN A 64 -6.05 10.42 2.32
C GLN A 64 -7.39 10.82 1.71
N ARG A 65 -7.78 10.19 0.59
CA ARG A 65 -9.06 10.45 -0.07
C ARG A 65 -10.25 10.16 0.83
N TYR A 66 -10.19 9.07 1.60
CA TYR A 66 -11.22 8.75 2.59
C TYR A 66 -11.32 9.81 3.70
N CYS A 67 -10.19 10.27 4.23
CA CYS A 67 -10.17 11.37 5.20
C CYS A 67 -10.78 12.65 4.63
N ASP A 68 -10.47 12.99 3.38
CA ASP A 68 -11.00 14.18 2.69
C ASP A 68 -12.53 14.06 2.48
N GLU A 69 -13.01 12.89 2.06
CA GLU A 69 -14.45 12.63 1.92
C GLU A 69 -15.19 12.78 3.25
N MET A 70 -14.64 12.23 4.33
CA MET A 70 -15.24 12.32 5.67
C MET A 70 -15.23 13.75 6.22
N ALA A 71 -14.17 14.52 5.96
CA ALA A 71 -14.09 15.93 6.31
C ALA A 71 -15.16 16.75 5.56
N GLN A 72 -15.33 16.50 4.25
CA GLN A 72 -16.33 17.18 3.42
C GLN A 72 -17.76 16.90 3.89
N ARG A 73 -18.08 15.64 4.21
CA ARG A 73 -19.39 15.26 4.77
C ARG A 73 -19.67 16.00 6.08
N ARG A 74 -18.70 16.03 7.00
CA ARG A 74 -18.80 16.76 8.26
C ARG A 74 -19.07 18.25 8.09
N THR A 75 -18.45 18.89 7.10
CA THR A 75 -18.68 20.32 6.82
C THR A 75 -20.02 20.60 6.12
N SER A 76 -20.59 19.60 5.44
CA SER A 76 -21.87 19.72 4.74
C SER A 76 -23.06 19.55 5.69
N ASP A 77 -22.93 18.72 6.73
CA ASP A 77 -23.95 18.53 7.78
C ASP A 77 -24.08 19.73 8.75
N VAL A 78 -23.16 20.69 8.68
CA VAL A 78 -23.10 21.88 9.55
C VAL A 78 -23.70 23.13 8.88
N LYS A 79 -24.24 23.01 7.66
CA LYS A 79 -24.98 24.07 6.96
C LYS A 79 -26.46 23.74 6.86
#